data_AF-A0A127I1U8-F1
#
_entry.id   AF-A0A127I1U8-F1
#
_cell.length_a   1.000
_cell.length_b   1.000
_cell.length_c   1.000
_cell.angle_alpha   90.00
_cell.angle_beta   90.00
_cell.angle_gamma   90.00
#
_symmetry.space_group_name_H-M   'P 1'
#
loop_
_entity.id
_entity.type
_entity.pdbx_description
1 polymer ?
#
loop_
_entity_poly.entity_id
_entity_poly.type
_entity_poly.pdbx_seq_one_letter_code
_entity_poly.pdbx_strand_id
1 'polypeptide(L)'
;MHTTLERVSVLTLGALLLWVVVAVLICAWIRSGRLIGNWTAARQNMVLGLLLVLASVSTSTYSWNQVDQFKTYQSAETEALQDEVDRRNADTYKKNCDRRPDKTQPCPPAQPGVKLSVYSEPLHHSLDKVVEIIGLVLGLLGGALGVNLITDGLLKKDPPKYSLVRRNESRVTRTFGLKGWKHEELTVEYHLPSSAEPAKPPTS
;
A
#
# COMPACT_ATOMS: atom_id res chain seq x y z
N MET A 1 14.65 -22.80 -9.78
CA MET A 1 13.53 -22.45 -8.87
C MET A 1 13.92 -21.62 -7.64
N HIS A 2 14.91 -21.98 -6.80
CA HIS A 2 15.21 -21.21 -5.57
C HIS A 2 15.59 -19.73 -5.82
N THR A 3 16.37 -19.47 -6.88
CA THR A 3 16.89 -18.14 -7.19
C THR A 3 15.87 -17.17 -7.78
N THR A 4 14.81 -17.67 -8.43
CA THR A 4 13.76 -16.82 -9.02
C THR A 4 12.71 -16.41 -8.00
N LEU A 5 12.32 -17.33 -7.11
CA LEU A 5 11.43 -17.03 -5.99
C LEU A 5 12.08 -16.05 -5.00
N GLU A 6 13.38 -16.23 -4.69
CA GLU A 6 14.14 -15.28 -3.87
C GLU A 6 14.18 -13.89 -4.50
N ARG A 7 14.41 -13.78 -5.82
CA ARG A 7 14.41 -12.49 -6.52
C ARG A 7 13.06 -11.78 -6.44
N VAL A 8 11.97 -12.50 -6.67
CA VAL A 8 10.60 -11.94 -6.57
C VAL A 8 10.30 -11.51 -5.14
N SER A 9 10.71 -12.31 -4.15
CA SER A 9 10.54 -11.99 -2.73
C SER A 9 11.36 -10.76 -2.32
N VAL A 10 12.62 -10.64 -2.78
CA VAL A 10 13.49 -9.50 -2.47
C VAL A 10 12.97 -8.21 -3.13
N LEU A 11 12.50 -8.27 -4.37
CA LEU A 11 11.95 -7.11 -5.08
C LEU A 11 10.62 -6.64 -4.45
N THR A 12 9.74 -7.57 -4.07
CA THR A 12 8.48 -7.24 -3.40
C THR A 12 8.69 -6.70 -1.98
N LEU A 13 9.57 -7.32 -1.19
CA LEU A 13 9.99 -6.81 0.13
C LEU A 13 10.65 -5.43 0.02
N GLY A 14 11.51 -5.23 -0.98
CA GLY A 14 12.14 -3.94 -1.25
C GLY A 14 11.11 -2.86 -1.56
N ALA A 15 10.10 -3.16 -2.38
CA ALA A 15 9.02 -2.24 -2.70
C ALA A 15 8.16 -1.91 -1.46
N LEU A 16 7.86 -2.91 -0.62
CA LEU A 16 7.15 -2.71 0.64
C LEU A 16 7.94 -1.85 1.64
N LEU A 17 9.24 -2.12 1.79
CA LEU A 17 10.11 -1.33 2.64
C LEU A 17 10.20 0.12 2.16
N LEU A 18 10.35 0.33 0.85
CA LEU A 18 10.33 1.66 0.26
C LEU A 18 9.01 2.38 0.55
N TRP A 19 7.88 1.68 0.42
CA TRP A 19 6.56 2.23 0.76
C TRP A 19 6.48 2.65 2.22
N VAL A 20 6.93 1.80 3.17
CA VAL A 20 6.94 2.13 4.60
C VAL A 20 7.80 3.36 4.87
N VAL A 21 8.99 3.44 4.27
CA VAL A 21 9.89 4.59 4.42
C VAL A 21 9.22 5.86 3.90
N VAL A 22 8.61 5.82 2.71
CA VAL A 22 7.90 6.95 2.11
C VAL A 22 6.72 7.38 2.99
N ALA A 23 5.92 6.43 3.48
CA ALA A 23 4.79 6.72 4.36
C ALA A 23 5.24 7.40 5.66
N VAL A 24 6.29 6.88 6.30
CA VAL A 24 6.86 7.46 7.53
C VAL A 24 7.42 8.87 7.26
N LEU A 25 8.13 9.07 6.15
CA LEU A 25 8.65 10.39 5.77
C LEU A 25 7.53 11.40 5.55
N ILE A 26 6.46 11.01 4.87
CA ILE A 26 5.28 11.87 4.65
C ILE A 26 4.63 12.23 5.99
N CYS A 27 4.39 11.24 6.86
CA CYS A 27 3.81 11.47 8.18
C CYS A 27 4.70 12.38 9.05
N ALA A 28 6.02 12.15 9.05
CA ALA A 28 6.98 12.97 9.78
C ALA A 28 7.01 14.41 9.25
N TRP A 29 6.96 14.57 7.92
CA TRP A 29 6.92 15.89 7.28
C TRP A 29 5.67 16.67 7.67
N ILE A 30 4.50 16.03 7.63
CA ILE A 30 3.23 16.66 8.01
C ILE A 30 3.23 17.06 9.49
N ARG A 31 3.76 16.20 10.36
CA ARG A 31 3.92 16.49 11.79
C ARG A 31 4.89 17.67 12.04
N SER A 32 5.91 17.83 11.20
CA SER A 32 6.86 18.93 11.32
C SER A 32 6.25 20.31 11.01
N GLY A 33 5.08 20.35 10.34
CA GLY A 33 4.41 21.59 9.97
C GLY A 33 5.20 22.46 8.98
N ARG A 34 6.30 21.94 8.40
CA ARG A 34 7.11 22.67 7.43
C ARG A 34 6.38 22.77 6.09
N LEU A 35 6.21 24.01 5.63
CA LEU A 35 5.66 24.30 4.32
C LEU A 35 6.74 24.24 3.25
N ILE A 36 6.44 23.61 2.11
CA ILE A 36 7.35 23.56 0.97
C ILE A 36 7.14 24.82 0.13
N GLY A 37 8.07 25.78 0.25
CA GLY A 37 8.03 27.03 -0.52
C GLY A 37 6.76 27.85 -0.29
N ASN A 38 6.13 28.32 -1.38
CA ASN A 38 4.94 29.18 -1.34
C ASN A 38 3.60 28.41 -1.27
N TRP A 39 3.65 27.13 -0.90
CA TRP A 39 2.46 26.28 -0.82
C TRP A 39 1.68 26.52 0.46
N THR A 40 0.36 26.42 0.36
CA THR A 40 -0.50 26.42 1.53
C THR A 40 -0.51 25.03 2.17
N ALA A 41 -0.74 24.99 3.49
CA ALA A 41 -0.79 23.73 4.24
C ALA A 41 -1.84 22.76 3.65
N ALA A 42 -2.97 23.30 3.20
CA ALA A 42 -4.03 22.54 2.54
C ALA A 42 -3.55 21.82 1.27
N ARG A 43 -2.93 22.56 0.35
CA ARG A 43 -2.45 22.03 -0.93
C ARG A 43 -1.32 21.01 -0.74
N GLN A 44 -0.44 21.26 0.22
CA GLN A 44 0.63 20.33 0.54
C GLN A 44 0.10 19.00 1.08
N ASN A 45 -0.85 19.03 2.02
CA ASN A 45 -1.43 17.82 2.58
C ASN A 45 -2.23 17.02 1.55
N MET A 46 -2.96 17.71 0.65
CA MET A 46 -3.63 17.05 -0.48
C MET A 46 -2.65 16.31 -1.38
N VAL A 47 -1.58 16.96 -1.83
CA VAL A 47 -0.63 16.36 -2.76
C VAL A 47 0.13 15.20 -2.08
N LEU A 48 0.53 15.36 -0.82
CA LEU A 48 1.16 14.30 -0.06
C LEU A 48 0.21 13.12 0.17
N GLY A 49 -1.06 13.37 0.47
CA GLY A 49 -2.09 12.34 0.58
C GLY A 49 -2.31 11.60 -0.74
N LEU A 50 -2.41 12.32 -1.86
CA LEU A 50 -2.52 11.74 -3.20
C LEU A 50 -1.31 10.87 -3.55
N LEU A 51 -0.09 11.36 -3.26
CA LEU A 51 1.14 10.61 -3.48
C LEU A 51 1.16 9.32 -2.68
N LEU A 52 0.68 9.33 -1.43
CA LEU A 52 0.60 8.15 -0.59
C LEU A 52 -0.40 7.12 -1.14
N VAL A 53 -1.56 7.57 -1.65
CA VAL A 53 -2.52 6.68 -2.34
C VAL A 53 -1.88 6.07 -3.59
N LEU A 54 -1.26 6.89 -4.45
CA LEU A 54 -0.63 6.43 -5.68
C LEU A 54 0.52 5.46 -5.40
N ALA A 55 1.35 5.72 -4.38
CA ALA A 55 2.42 4.82 -3.96
C ALA A 55 1.88 3.47 -3.46
N SER A 56 0.72 3.47 -2.82
CA SER A 56 0.09 2.24 -2.32
C SER A 56 -0.46 1.38 -3.46
N VAL A 57 -1.12 2.02 -4.43
CA VAL A 57 -1.62 1.34 -5.64
C VAL A 57 -0.45 0.80 -6.47
N SER A 58 0.59 1.61 -6.71
CA SER A 58 1.74 1.18 -7.52
C SER A 58 2.48 0.01 -6.91
N THR A 59 2.68 0.00 -5.58
CA THR A 59 3.35 -1.10 -4.86
C THR A 59 2.53 -2.39 -4.93
N SER A 60 1.21 -2.29 -4.81
CA SER A 60 0.29 -3.44 -4.95
C SER A 60 0.34 -4.01 -6.38
N THR A 61 0.21 -3.16 -7.40
CA THR A 61 0.26 -3.58 -8.80
C THR A 61 1.61 -4.17 -9.20
N TYR A 62 2.71 -3.59 -8.69
CA TYR A 62 4.05 -4.13 -8.90
C TYR A 62 4.19 -5.54 -8.33
N SER A 63 3.67 -5.78 -7.12
CA SER A 63 3.72 -7.09 -6.47
C SER A 63 2.93 -8.14 -7.26
N TRP A 64 1.75 -7.77 -7.77
CA TRP A 64 0.97 -8.60 -8.69
C TRP A 64 1.74 -8.98 -9.94
N ASN A 65 2.35 -7.99 -10.61
CA ASN A 65 3.09 -8.23 -11.85
C ASN A 65 4.29 -9.17 -11.64
N GLN A 66 4.98 -9.07 -10.50
CA GLN A 66 6.11 -9.96 -10.20
C GLN A 66 5.68 -11.41 -9.97
N VAL A 67 4.53 -11.63 -9.33
CA VAL A 67 3.98 -12.99 -9.17
C VAL A 67 3.49 -13.55 -10.50
N ASP A 68 2.90 -12.73 -11.36
CA ASP A 68 2.48 -13.16 -12.70
C ASP A 68 3.68 -13.56 -13.58
N GLN A 69 4.76 -12.77 -13.54
CA GLN A 69 6.02 -13.12 -14.20
C GLN A 69 6.63 -14.42 -13.66
N PHE A 70 6.55 -14.65 -12.35
CA PHE A 70 7.00 -15.90 -11.75
C PHE A 70 6.18 -17.10 -12.25
N LYS A 71 4.86 -16.97 -12.28
CA LYS A 71 3.94 -18.02 -12.76
C LYS A 71 4.21 -18.39 -14.21
N THR A 72 4.32 -17.40 -15.08
CA THR A 72 4.58 -17.60 -16.52
C THR A 72 5.96 -18.23 -16.76
N TYR A 73 6.99 -17.80 -16.02
CA TYR A 73 8.30 -18.44 -16.08
C TYR A 73 8.25 -19.90 -15.63
N GLN A 74 7.60 -20.16 -14.48
CA GLN A 74 7.52 -21.50 -13.92
C GLN A 74 6.68 -22.44 -14.81
N SER A 75 5.59 -21.96 -15.41
CA SER A 75 4.78 -22.77 -16.33
C SER A 75 5.59 -23.18 -17.56
N ALA A 76 6.37 -22.26 -18.14
CA ALA A 76 7.24 -22.57 -19.28
C ALA A 76 8.34 -23.58 -18.91
N GLU A 77 8.97 -23.43 -17.74
CA GLU A 77 9.97 -24.39 -17.25
C GLU A 77 9.34 -25.78 -17.00
N THR A 78 8.14 -25.82 -16.43
CA THR A 78 7.40 -27.05 -16.13
C THR A 78 6.95 -27.77 -17.41
N GLU A 79 6.51 -27.03 -18.42
CA GLU A 79 6.11 -27.57 -19.73
C GLU A 79 7.31 -28.21 -20.46
N ALA A 80 8.46 -27.54 -20.46
CA ALA A 80 9.68 -28.10 -21.03
C ALA A 80 10.13 -29.39 -20.31
N LEU A 81 10.02 -29.44 -18.98
CA LEU A 81 10.28 -30.63 -18.18
C LEU A 81 9.28 -31.76 -18.48
N GLN A 82 8.00 -31.43 -18.65
CA GLN A 82 6.95 -32.38 -19.01
C GLN A 82 7.26 -33.02 -20.37
N ASP A 83 7.60 -32.23 -21.38
CA ASP A 83 7.96 -32.72 -22.72
C ASP A 83 9.16 -33.66 -22.69
N GLU A 84 10.17 -33.38 -21.87
CA GLU A 84 11.33 -34.25 -21.74
C GLU A 84 11.00 -35.56 -21.02
N VAL A 85 10.18 -35.52 -19.97
CA VAL A 85 9.69 -36.72 -19.28
C VAL A 85 8.83 -37.57 -20.20
N ASP A 86 7.92 -36.96 -20.95
CA ASP A 86 7.03 -37.66 -21.88
C ASP A 86 7.81 -38.28 -23.03
N ARG A 87 8.85 -37.61 -23.55
CA ARG A 87 9.79 -38.22 -24.52
C ARG A 87 10.52 -39.42 -23.95
N ARG A 88 11.09 -39.32 -22.75
CA ARG A 88 11.81 -40.44 -22.10
C ARG A 88 10.89 -41.61 -21.80
N ASN A 89 9.66 -41.33 -21.38
CA ASN A 89 8.64 -42.34 -21.15
C ASN A 89 8.23 -43.02 -22.46
N ALA A 90 8.01 -42.26 -23.53
CA ALA A 90 7.71 -42.81 -24.85
C ALA A 90 8.84 -43.70 -25.38
N ASP A 91 10.09 -43.26 -25.25
CA ASP A 91 11.27 -44.04 -25.67
C ASP A 91 11.42 -45.34 -24.86
N THR A 92 11.22 -45.26 -23.55
CA THR A 92 11.30 -46.43 -22.66
C THR A 92 10.17 -47.41 -22.94
N TYR A 93 8.96 -46.88 -23.13
CA TYR A 93 7.78 -47.67 -23.47
C TYR A 93 7.96 -48.39 -24.81
N LYS A 94 8.48 -47.68 -25.83
CA LYS A 94 8.80 -48.25 -27.15
C LYS A 94 9.83 -49.38 -27.02
N LYS A 95 10.96 -49.14 -26.34
CA LYS A 95 12.01 -50.16 -26.12
C LYS A 95 11.47 -51.39 -25.39
N ASN A 96 10.60 -51.20 -24.40
CA ASN A 96 9.99 -52.30 -23.66
C ASN A 96 8.99 -53.09 -24.51
N CYS A 97 8.26 -52.40 -25.40
CA CYS A 97 7.32 -53.04 -26.30
C CYS A 97 8.05 -53.83 -27.41
N ASP A 98 9.12 -53.29 -27.99
CA ASP A 98 9.94 -53.97 -29.01
C ASP A 98 10.61 -55.26 -28.49
N ARG A 99 10.80 -55.35 -27.16
CA ARG A 99 11.35 -56.51 -26.46
C ARG A 99 10.31 -57.58 -26.11
N ARG A 100 9.01 -57.36 -26.35
CA ARG A 100 7.99 -58.36 -26.06
C ARG A 100 8.12 -59.56 -27.02
N PRO A 101 7.99 -60.79 -26.51
CA PRO A 101 8.15 -62.00 -27.32
C PRO A 101 7.02 -62.18 -28.35
N ASP A 102 5.86 -61.57 -28.10
CA ASP A 102 4.69 -61.63 -28.97
C ASP A 102 4.55 -60.32 -29.75
N LYS A 103 4.92 -60.33 -31.03
CA LYS A 103 4.89 -59.18 -31.96
C LYS A 103 3.61 -59.12 -32.80
N THR A 104 2.62 -59.96 -32.50
CA THR A 104 1.38 -60.03 -33.29
C THR A 104 0.45 -58.83 -33.06
N GLN A 105 0.64 -58.06 -31.99
CA GLN A 105 -0.09 -56.81 -31.75
C GLN A 105 0.83 -55.58 -31.87
N PRO A 106 0.41 -54.51 -32.58
CA PRO A 106 1.12 -53.24 -32.59
C PRO A 106 1.10 -52.60 -31.21
N CYS A 107 2.22 -51.97 -30.83
CA CYS A 107 2.34 -51.26 -29.56
C CYS A 107 1.32 -50.12 -29.46
N PRO A 108 0.48 -50.08 -28.40
CA PRO A 108 -0.42 -48.94 -28.22
C PRO A 108 0.39 -47.67 -27.95
N PRO A 109 -0.17 -46.48 -28.22
CA PRO A 109 0.54 -45.22 -27.98
C PRO A 109 0.95 -45.09 -26.51
N ALA A 110 2.15 -44.55 -26.26
CA ALA A 110 2.60 -44.25 -24.92
C ALA A 110 1.65 -43.23 -24.28
N GLN A 111 1.20 -43.49 -23.05
CA GLN A 111 0.39 -42.53 -22.31
C GLN A 111 1.29 -41.42 -21.76
N PRO A 112 0.83 -40.16 -21.79
CA PRO A 112 1.56 -39.07 -21.14
C PRO A 112 1.68 -39.34 -19.64
N GLY A 113 2.79 -38.90 -19.05
CA GLY A 113 3.03 -38.98 -17.61
C GLY A 113 2.06 -38.12 -16.81
N VAL A 114 2.15 -38.22 -15.48
CA VAL A 114 1.43 -37.32 -14.57
C VAL A 114 1.82 -35.87 -14.88
N LYS A 115 0.84 -34.98 -15.01
CA LYS A 115 1.10 -33.55 -15.27
C LYS A 115 1.89 -32.93 -14.13
N LEU A 116 3.09 -32.41 -14.41
CA LEU A 116 3.94 -31.76 -13.43
C LEU A 116 3.32 -30.45 -12.88
N SER A 117 2.38 -29.82 -13.59
CA SER A 117 1.71 -28.59 -13.16
C SER A 117 0.89 -28.74 -11.86
N VAL A 118 0.44 -29.96 -11.55
CA VAL A 118 -0.32 -30.25 -10.32
C VAL A 118 0.52 -29.97 -9.06
N TYR A 119 1.85 -30.05 -9.16
CA TYR A 119 2.75 -29.75 -8.05
C TYR A 119 3.00 -28.25 -7.87
N SER A 120 2.76 -27.41 -8.89
CA SER A 120 2.94 -25.95 -8.81
C SER A 120 1.66 -25.17 -8.49
N GLU A 121 0.48 -25.74 -8.77
CA GLU A 121 -0.82 -25.15 -8.40
C GLU A 121 -0.95 -24.67 -6.93
N PRO A 122 -0.58 -25.46 -5.90
CA PRO A 122 -0.72 -25.01 -4.51
C PRO A 122 0.22 -23.84 -4.18
N LEU A 123 1.38 -23.77 -4.83
CA LEU A 123 2.31 -22.65 -4.68
C LEU A 123 1.73 -21.38 -5.30
N HIS A 124 1.15 -21.48 -6.50
CA HIS A 124 0.49 -20.36 -7.19
C HIS A 124 -0.67 -19.81 -6.37
N HIS A 125 -1.51 -20.70 -5.83
CA HIS A 125 -2.64 -20.30 -4.99
C HIS A 125 -2.18 -19.57 -3.71
N SER A 126 -1.12 -20.06 -3.08
CA SER A 126 -0.55 -19.43 -1.88
C SER A 126 0.02 -18.04 -2.18
N LEU A 127 0.75 -17.89 -3.30
CA LEU A 127 1.30 -16.61 -3.73
C LEU A 127 0.21 -15.59 -4.04
N ASP A 128 -0.88 -16.00 -4.71
CA ASP A 128 -2.02 -15.12 -4.98
C ASP A 128 -2.64 -14.59 -3.70
N LYS A 129 -2.84 -15.45 -2.70
CA LYS A 129 -3.38 -15.05 -1.40
C LYS A 129 -2.48 -14.05 -0.69
N VAL A 130 -1.16 -14.24 -0.75
CA VAL A 130 -0.20 -13.32 -0.14
C VAL A 130 -0.26 -11.94 -0.81
N VAL A 131 -0.29 -11.88 -2.13
CA VAL A 131 -0.38 -10.59 -2.85
C VAL A 131 -1.74 -9.94 -2.64
N GLU A 132 -2.83 -10.71 -2.59
CA GLU A 132 -4.16 -10.22 -2.27
C GLU A 132 -4.18 -9.55 -0.88
N ILE A 133 -3.60 -10.19 0.13
CA ILE A 133 -3.47 -9.64 1.49
C ILE A 133 -2.62 -8.36 1.48
N ILE A 134 -1.48 -8.37 0.79
CA ILE A 134 -0.61 -7.18 0.69
C ILE A 134 -1.37 -6.02 0.05
N GLY A 135 -2.07 -6.27 -1.06
CA GLY A 135 -2.86 -5.27 -1.75
C GLY A 135 -3.97 -4.71 -0.88
N LEU A 136 -4.64 -5.57 -0.09
CA LEU A 136 -5.68 -5.18 0.84
C LEU A 136 -5.13 -4.32 1.97
N VAL A 137 -4.00 -4.71 2.58
CA VAL A 137 -3.33 -3.95 3.65
C VAL A 137 -2.83 -2.59 3.13
N LEU A 138 -2.16 -2.54 1.98
CA LEU A 138 -1.69 -1.30 1.37
C LEU A 138 -2.86 -0.41 0.93
N GLY A 139 -3.94 -0.99 0.40
CA GLY A 139 -5.14 -0.28 0.02
C GLY A 139 -5.84 0.35 1.22
N LEU A 140 -6.01 -0.39 2.32
CA LEU A 140 -6.61 0.12 3.54
C LEU A 140 -5.74 1.19 4.21
N LEU A 141 -4.45 0.94 4.40
CA LEU A 141 -3.55 1.88 5.05
C LEU A 141 -3.33 3.12 4.18
N GLY A 142 -2.99 2.93 2.91
CA GLY A 142 -2.76 3.99 1.94
C GLY A 142 -4.01 4.82 1.67
N GLY A 143 -5.15 4.16 1.52
CA GLY A 143 -6.45 4.80 1.34
C GLY A 143 -6.86 5.59 2.57
N ALA A 144 -6.85 4.98 3.75
CA ALA A 144 -7.27 5.66 4.98
C ALA A 144 -6.35 6.85 5.32
N LEU A 145 -5.03 6.65 5.29
CA LEU A 145 -4.06 7.72 5.56
C LEU A 145 -4.14 8.82 4.49
N GLY A 146 -4.17 8.45 3.21
CA GLY A 146 -4.19 9.39 2.10
C GLY A 146 -5.47 10.22 2.08
N VAL A 147 -6.64 9.59 2.24
CA VAL A 147 -7.93 10.30 2.30
C VAL A 147 -7.98 11.20 3.52
N ASN A 148 -7.54 10.75 4.69
CA ASN A 148 -7.54 11.59 5.88
C ASN A 148 -6.69 12.86 5.70
N LEU A 149 -5.53 12.74 5.04
CA LEU A 149 -4.68 13.89 4.70
C LEU A 149 -5.32 14.83 3.67
N ILE A 150 -6.00 14.28 2.67
CA ILE A 150 -6.73 15.07 1.67
C ILE A 150 -7.89 15.82 2.33
N THR A 151 -8.64 15.16 3.21
CA THR A 151 -9.77 15.75 3.94
C THR A 151 -9.28 16.83 4.92
N ASP A 152 -8.19 16.60 5.64
CA ASP A 152 -7.54 17.63 6.48
C ASP A 152 -7.07 18.82 5.65
N GLY A 153 -6.59 18.58 4.41
CA GLY A 153 -6.24 19.63 3.47
C GLY A 153 -7.45 20.42 2.96
N LEU A 154 -8.56 19.76 2.66
CA LEU A 154 -9.82 20.38 2.22
C LEU A 154 -10.49 21.20 3.32
N LEU A 155 -10.47 20.70 4.56
CA LEU A 155 -11.17 21.30 5.69
C LEU A 155 -10.38 22.42 6.36
N LYS A 156 -9.05 22.45 6.21
CA LYS A 156 -8.24 23.61 6.61
C LYS A 156 -8.56 24.76 5.68
N LYS A 157 -9.39 25.69 6.17
CA LYS A 157 -9.48 27.04 5.63
C LYS A 157 -8.08 27.65 5.68
N ASP A 158 -7.42 27.74 4.53
CA ASP A 158 -6.14 28.42 4.42
C ASP A 158 -6.33 29.85 4.96
N PRO A 159 -5.54 30.30 5.96
CA PRO A 159 -5.59 31.68 6.38
C PRO A 159 -5.24 32.56 5.17
N PRO A 160 -5.94 33.69 4.96
CA PRO A 160 -5.76 34.50 3.78
C PRO A 160 -4.28 34.90 3.61
N LYS A 161 -3.79 34.83 2.37
CA LYS A 161 -2.38 35.06 1.97
C LYS A 161 -1.84 36.45 2.30
N TYR A 162 -2.71 37.35 2.76
CA TYR A 162 -2.37 38.67 3.24
C TYR A 162 -3.13 38.93 4.54
N SER A 163 -2.51 38.59 5.66
CA SER A 163 -2.80 39.25 6.92
C SER A 163 -1.49 39.79 7.44
N LEU A 164 -1.25 41.08 7.16
CA LEU A 164 -0.32 41.91 7.91
C LEU A 164 -0.89 42.28 9.30
N VAL A 165 -1.84 41.51 9.83
CA VAL A 165 -2.41 41.75 11.15
C VAL A 165 -1.75 40.80 12.13
N ARG A 166 -0.63 41.32 12.65
CA ARG A 166 -0.18 41.25 14.04
C ARG A 166 -0.36 39.90 14.75
N ARG A 167 0.80 39.38 15.13
CA ARG A 167 1.10 38.28 16.05
C ARG A 167 0.50 38.40 17.47
N ASN A 168 -0.46 39.29 17.71
CA ASN A 168 -1.15 39.48 18.99
C ASN A 168 -2.66 39.60 18.76
N GLU A 169 -3.42 38.92 19.62
CA GLU A 169 -4.81 39.23 19.99
C GLU A 169 -5.92 38.82 19.01
N SER A 170 -6.39 37.58 19.17
CA SER A 170 -7.78 37.25 19.55
C SER A 170 -8.13 35.83 19.05
N ARG A 171 -8.24 34.87 19.98
CA ARG A 171 -8.95 33.62 19.70
C ARG A 171 -10.44 33.90 19.77
N VAL A 172 -11.03 34.34 18.67
CA VAL A 172 -12.48 34.42 18.54
C VAL A 172 -13.01 33.00 18.34
N THR A 173 -13.51 32.40 19.41
CA THR A 173 -14.19 31.10 19.34
C THR A 173 -15.67 31.37 19.11
N ARG A 174 -16.12 31.34 17.85
CA ARG A 174 -17.56 31.39 17.54
C ARG A 174 -18.20 30.09 17.99
N THR A 175 -18.93 30.13 19.09
CA THR A 175 -19.76 29.00 19.56
C THR A 175 -21.20 29.27 19.16
N PHE A 176 -21.80 28.35 18.38
CA PHE A 176 -23.21 28.39 18.02
C PHE A 176 -24.01 27.70 19.13
N GLY A 177 -24.65 28.48 20.00
CA GLY A 177 -25.57 27.97 21.02
C GLY A 177 -27.02 28.13 20.56
N LEU A 178 -27.75 27.03 20.39
CA LEU A 178 -29.20 27.03 20.16
C LEU A 178 -29.94 27.01 21.50
N LYS A 179 -30.30 28.19 22.02
CA LYS A 179 -31.31 28.33 23.08
C LYS A 179 -32.41 29.27 22.60
N GLY A 180 -33.60 28.70 22.36
CA GLY A 180 -34.85 29.46 22.23
C GLY A 180 -34.89 30.52 21.13
N TRP A 181 -34.87 30.12 19.86
CA TRP A 181 -35.39 30.86 18.69
C TRP A 181 -35.20 32.40 18.66
N LYS A 182 -34.03 32.88 19.09
CA LYS A 182 -33.47 34.19 18.72
C LYS A 182 -31.97 34.03 18.52
N HIS A 183 -31.49 34.59 17.40
CA HIS A 183 -30.06 34.65 17.12
C HIS A 183 -29.44 35.76 17.98
N GLU A 184 -28.68 35.40 19.00
CA GLU A 184 -27.83 36.35 19.73
C GLU A 184 -26.36 36.03 19.46
N GLU A 185 -25.65 36.98 18.85
CA GLU A 185 -24.19 36.93 18.66
C GLU A 185 -23.54 37.35 19.99
N LEU A 186 -23.16 36.37 20.81
CA LEU A 186 -22.45 36.60 22.06
C LEU A 186 -20.93 36.60 21.81
N THR A 187 -20.35 37.78 21.76
CA THR A 187 -18.88 37.98 21.75
C THR A 187 -18.37 37.91 23.18
N VAL A 188 -17.73 36.80 23.56
CA VAL A 188 -17.09 36.67 24.87
C VAL A 188 -15.61 37.01 24.74
N GLU A 189 -15.23 38.16 25.30
CA GLU A 189 -13.85 38.65 25.37
C GLU A 189 -13.17 38.07 26.63
N TYR A 190 -12.18 37.21 26.45
CA TYR A 190 -11.35 36.70 27.55
C TYR A 190 -10.02 37.45 27.56
N HIS A 191 -9.84 38.36 28.52
CA HIS A 191 -8.53 38.91 28.84
C HIS A 191 -7.78 37.92 29.75
N LEU A 192 -6.61 37.42 29.31
CA LEU A 192 -5.66 36.81 30.23
C LEU A 192 -5.10 37.93 31.12
N PRO A 193 -5.14 37.81 32.46
CA PRO A 193 -4.54 38.81 33.34
C PRO A 193 -3.02 38.79 33.14
N SER A 194 -2.51 39.83 32.47
CA SER A 194 -1.11 40.23 32.56
C SER A 194 -0.92 40.92 33.90
N SER A 195 -0.31 40.25 34.88
CA SER A 195 0.41 40.97 35.94
C SER A 195 1.45 40.08 36.61
N ALA A 196 2.72 40.36 36.31
CA ALA A 196 3.81 40.16 37.23
C ALA A 196 3.87 41.40 38.13
N GLU A 197 3.16 41.36 39.26
CA GLU A 197 3.27 42.36 40.32
C GLU A 197 3.19 41.61 41.66
N PRO A 198 4.19 41.73 42.55
CA PRO A 198 4.22 40.96 43.78
C PRO A 198 3.13 41.44 44.74
N ALA A 199 2.34 40.48 45.25
CA ALA A 199 1.29 40.69 46.22
C ALA A 199 1.81 41.46 47.45
N LYS A 200 1.22 42.62 47.74
CA LYS A 200 1.23 43.19 49.10
C LYS A 200 0.11 42.51 49.91
N PRO A 201 0.39 42.04 51.13
CA PRO A 201 -0.64 41.46 51.98
C PRO A 201 -1.55 42.57 52.55
N PRO A 202 -2.84 42.28 52.79
CA PRO A 202 -3.75 43.25 53.37
C PRO A 202 -3.61 43.23 54.89
N THR A 203 -3.50 44.41 55.51
CA THR A 203 -3.98 44.61 56.88
C THR A 203 -4.46 46.03 57.08
N SER A 204 -5.71 46.07 57.57
CA SER A 204 -6.40 47.04 58.42
C SER A 204 -5.58 48.17 59.04
#